data_AF-B9NP65-F1
#
_entry.id   AF-B9NP65-F1
#
_cell.length_a   1.000
_cell.length_b   1.000
_cell.length_c   1.000
_cell.angle_alpha   90.00
_cell.angle_beta   90.00
_cell.angle_gamma   90.00
#
_symmetry.space_group_name_H-M   'P 1'
#
loop_
_entity.id
_entity.type
_entity.pdbx_description
1 polymer ?
#
loop_
_entity_poly.entity_id
_entity_poly.type
_entity_poly.pdbx_seq_one_letter_code
_entity_poly.pdbx_strand_id
1 'polypeptide(L)'
;MMGKVESKELQWFACRVKRKQVGGIRTITVGGEFKAYRDRAGRACKRRVNGTGDRVFLPEYILRRAGFEVFLPIKKVLRRKNRYTPEKALISQPLLVDWLFVGWPVGESRWHDLMELDVISGVMGTGGHPIEFPAARVMSLMRQWGGGHLSSECRRYLKTGSEFAVGDTARVIAGPLDGVHVRVVDVSGPTVKAALGMLGSEVVTEIRGDLLEVIKGANVKP
;
A
#
# COMPACT_ATOMS: atom_id res chain seq x y z
N MET A 1 6.66 -0.53 30.68
CA MET A 1 6.94 -1.83 30.03
C MET A 1 6.94 -1.63 28.52
N MET A 2 8.10 -1.54 27.88
CA MET A 2 8.18 -1.48 26.41
C MET A 2 8.05 -2.91 25.88
N GLY A 3 6.90 -3.24 25.30
CA GLY A 3 6.70 -4.53 24.66
C GLY A 3 7.71 -4.74 23.54
N LYS A 4 8.33 -5.93 23.49
CA LYS A 4 9.14 -6.34 22.34
C LYS A 4 8.26 -6.25 21.09
N VAL A 5 8.65 -5.39 20.16
CA VAL A 5 8.00 -5.29 18.86
C VAL A 5 8.61 -6.37 17.97
N GLU A 6 7.99 -7.54 17.93
CA GLU A 6 8.36 -8.59 16.96
C GLU A 6 7.78 -8.21 15.60
N SER A 7 8.62 -8.07 14.58
CA SER A 7 8.15 -7.94 13.21
C SER A 7 7.67 -9.30 12.72
N LYS A 8 6.36 -9.49 12.65
CA LYS A 8 5.80 -10.70 12.04
C LYS A 8 5.97 -10.63 10.53
N GLU A 9 6.42 -11.72 9.93
CA GLU A 9 6.43 -11.87 8.47
C GLU A 9 4.99 -12.02 7.98
N LEU A 10 4.64 -11.33 6.88
CA LEU A 10 3.29 -11.33 6.33
C LEU A 10 3.26 -12.08 5.00
N GLN A 11 2.32 -13.01 4.86
CA GLN A 11 1.94 -13.59 3.57
C GLN A 11 0.86 -12.71 2.93
N TRP A 12 0.91 -12.54 1.62
CA TRP A 12 0.03 -11.64 0.88
C TRP A 12 -0.74 -12.35 -0.23
N PHE A 13 -2.00 -11.99 -0.40
CA PHE A 13 -2.87 -12.57 -1.42
C PHE A 13 -3.63 -11.47 -2.16
N ALA A 14 -3.81 -11.65 -3.47
CA ALA A 14 -4.67 -10.77 -4.25
C ALA A 14 -6.13 -11.25 -4.13
N CYS A 15 -6.99 -10.39 -3.59
CA CYS A 15 -8.40 -10.71 -3.35
C CYS A 15 -9.30 -9.82 -4.22
N ARG A 16 -10.35 -10.41 -4.78
CA ARG A 16 -11.37 -9.73 -5.56
C ARG A 16 -12.55 -9.34 -4.68
N VAL A 17 -13.02 -8.11 -4.76
CA VAL A 17 -14.13 -7.56 -3.96
C VAL A 17 -15.48 -7.81 -4.63
N LYS A 18 -16.51 -8.16 -3.83
CA LYS A 18 -17.88 -8.33 -4.32
C LYS A 18 -18.51 -6.99 -4.74
N ARG A 19 -18.99 -6.88 -6.00
CA ARG A 19 -19.67 -5.65 -6.46
C ARG A 19 -21.07 -5.45 -5.92
N LYS A 20 -21.85 -6.53 -5.77
CA LYS A 20 -23.30 -6.43 -5.49
C LYS A 20 -23.60 -6.10 -4.04
N GLN A 21 -22.89 -6.69 -3.08
CA GLN A 21 -23.16 -6.50 -1.64
C GLN A 21 -22.54 -5.22 -1.08
N VAL A 22 -21.28 -4.90 -1.44
CA VAL A 22 -20.60 -3.68 -0.96
C VAL A 22 -20.58 -2.53 -1.98
N GLY A 23 -21.24 -2.70 -3.14
CA GLY A 23 -21.25 -1.71 -4.21
C GLY A 23 -19.92 -1.61 -4.98
N GLY A 24 -18.98 -2.54 -4.77
CA GLY A 24 -17.61 -2.49 -5.27
C GLY A 24 -16.67 -1.67 -4.37
N ILE A 25 -15.53 -1.25 -4.92
CA ILE A 25 -14.58 -0.39 -4.20
C ILE A 25 -15.10 1.06 -4.17
N ARG A 26 -16.04 1.32 -3.25
CA ARG A 26 -16.61 2.65 -3.01
C ARG A 26 -15.94 3.34 -1.83
N THR A 27 -15.93 4.68 -1.87
CA THR A 27 -15.55 5.48 -0.71
C THR A 27 -16.76 5.76 0.15
N ILE A 28 -16.62 5.57 1.46
CA ILE A 28 -17.57 6.01 2.47
C ILE A 28 -16.89 7.03 3.37
N THR A 29 -17.67 7.87 4.05
CA THR A 29 -17.14 8.74 5.10
C THR A 29 -17.33 8.02 6.43
N VAL A 30 -16.23 7.72 7.09
CA VAL A 30 -16.19 7.15 8.44
C VAL A 30 -15.85 8.28 9.42
N GLY A 31 -16.52 8.28 10.58
CA GLY A 31 -16.47 9.41 11.49
C GLY A 31 -17.20 10.63 10.92
N GLY A 32 -17.23 11.70 11.71
CA GLY A 32 -17.92 12.93 11.38
C GLY A 32 -18.87 13.36 12.49
N GLU A 33 -19.01 14.68 12.61
CA GLU A 33 -19.84 15.27 13.63
C GLU A 33 -21.31 15.22 13.21
N PHE A 34 -22.19 15.05 14.18
CA PHE A 34 -23.62 15.09 13.97
C PHE A 34 -24.20 16.33 14.63
N LYS A 35 -24.89 17.16 13.84
CA LYS A 35 -25.67 18.28 14.36
C LYS A 35 -27.12 17.82 14.54
N ALA A 36 -27.63 17.95 15.76
CA ALA A 36 -29.04 17.77 16.04
C ALA A 36 -29.84 18.95 15.43
N TYR A 37 -31.00 18.64 14.86
CA TYR A 37 -31.96 19.62 14.38
C TYR A 37 -33.39 19.11 14.62
N ARG A 38 -34.37 20.00 14.59
CA ARG A 38 -35.79 19.60 14.64
C ARG A 38 -36.38 19.61 13.24
N ASP A 39 -37.09 18.56 12.87
CA ASP A 39 -37.85 18.54 11.62
C ASP A 39 -39.10 19.43 11.70
N ARG A 40 -39.85 19.54 10.60
CA ARG A 40 -41.09 20.34 10.54
C ARG A 40 -42.19 19.83 11.47
N ALA A 41 -42.12 18.57 11.92
CA ALA A 41 -43.04 17.95 12.87
C ALA A 41 -42.53 18.02 14.32
N GLY A 42 -41.43 18.75 14.58
CA GLY A 42 -40.84 18.93 15.90
C GLY A 42 -39.99 17.74 16.40
N ARG A 43 -39.79 16.69 15.59
CA ARG A 43 -39.00 15.51 15.99
C ARG A 43 -37.52 15.83 15.98
N ALA A 44 -36.78 15.33 16.97
CA ALA A 44 -35.34 15.47 17.01
C ALA A 44 -34.69 14.53 15.98
N CYS A 45 -33.98 15.11 15.02
CA CYS A 45 -33.23 14.40 14.00
C CYS A 45 -31.74 14.75 14.11
N LYS A 46 -30.88 13.86 13.60
CA LYS A 46 -29.44 14.10 13.49
C LYS A 46 -29.07 14.11 12.02
N ARG A 47 -28.28 15.11 11.60
CA ARG A 47 -27.63 15.13 10.29
C ARG A 47 -26.13 15.23 10.46
N ARG A 48 -25.38 14.58 9.58
CA ARG A 48 -23.92 14.74 9.54
C ARG A 48 -23.57 16.15 9.08
N VAL A 49 -22.58 16.76 9.72
CA VAL A 49 -22.02 18.05 9.30
C VAL A 49 -21.17 17.83 8.04
N ASN A 50 -21.44 18.59 6.98
CA ASN A 50 -20.69 18.49 5.73
C ASN A 50 -19.22 18.85 5.95
N GLY A 51 -18.31 18.10 5.33
CA GLY A 51 -16.87 18.31 5.47
C GLY A 51 -16.24 17.69 6.71
N THR A 52 -17.03 17.05 7.59
CA THR A 52 -16.49 16.29 8.74
C THR A 52 -16.38 14.80 8.43
N GLY A 53 -15.36 14.15 9.02
CA GLY A 53 -15.06 12.73 8.85
C GLY A 53 -14.07 12.41 7.72
N ASP A 54 -13.59 11.17 7.72
CA ASP A 54 -12.56 10.71 6.80
C ASP A 54 -13.15 9.86 5.67
N ARG A 55 -12.78 10.15 4.43
CA ARG A 55 -13.17 9.32 3.29
C ARG A 55 -12.23 8.13 3.17
N VAL A 56 -12.79 6.93 3.34
CA VAL A 56 -12.05 5.66 3.27
C VAL A 56 -12.72 4.71 2.29
N PHE A 57 -11.97 3.78 1.72
CA PHE A 57 -12.54 2.71 0.90
C PHE A 57 -13.22 1.68 1.81
N LEU A 58 -14.50 1.39 1.55
CA LEU A 58 -15.31 0.52 2.42
C LEU A 58 -14.70 -0.89 2.59
N PRO A 59 -14.27 -1.60 1.52
CA PRO A 59 -13.68 -2.93 1.68
C PRO A 59 -12.41 -2.92 2.52
N GLU A 60 -11.53 -1.95 2.27
CA GLU A 60 -10.29 -1.75 3.03
C GLU A 60 -10.58 -1.47 4.50
N TYR A 61 -11.57 -0.64 4.79
CA TYR A 61 -11.97 -0.31 6.16
C TYR A 61 -12.52 -1.52 6.92
N ILE A 62 -13.42 -2.31 6.31
CA ILE A 62 -13.99 -3.51 6.95
C ILE A 62 -12.89 -4.54 7.23
N LEU A 63 -12.05 -4.83 6.24
CA LEU A 63 -10.98 -5.82 6.35
C LEU A 63 -9.94 -5.41 7.40
N ARG A 64 -9.53 -4.14 7.44
CA ARG A 64 -8.62 -3.62 8.48
C ARG A 64 -9.23 -3.72 9.87
N ARG A 65 -10.53 -3.44 10.01
CA ARG A 65 -11.23 -3.58 11.29
C ARG A 65 -11.29 -5.03 11.77
N ALA A 66 -11.29 -6.00 10.86
CA ALA A 66 -11.19 -7.42 11.16
C ALA A 66 -9.73 -7.90 11.41
N GLY A 67 -8.77 -6.98 11.45
CA GLY A 67 -7.37 -7.28 11.76
C GLY A 67 -6.58 -7.86 10.60
N PHE A 68 -6.99 -7.60 9.35
CA PHE A 68 -6.18 -7.91 8.17
C PHE A 68 -5.32 -6.70 7.79
N GLU A 69 -4.10 -6.95 7.32
CA GLU A 69 -3.33 -5.94 6.62
C GLU A 69 -3.86 -5.82 5.19
N VAL A 70 -4.14 -4.60 4.75
CA VAL A 70 -4.79 -4.36 3.46
C VAL A 70 -4.06 -3.29 2.69
N PHE A 71 -3.74 -3.62 1.45
CA PHE A 71 -3.18 -2.70 0.49
C PHE A 71 -4.07 -2.63 -0.76
N LEU A 72 -4.66 -1.46 -0.96
CA LEU A 72 -5.39 -1.12 -2.16
C LEU A 72 -4.53 -0.17 -3.01
N PRO A 73 -4.02 -0.59 -4.18
CA PRO A 73 -3.27 0.31 -5.05
C PRO A 73 -4.17 1.41 -5.60
N ILE A 74 -3.81 2.67 -5.40
CA ILE A 74 -4.62 3.84 -5.76
C ILE A 74 -3.84 4.74 -6.73
N LYS A 75 -4.52 5.20 -7.78
CA LYS A 75 -4.02 6.27 -8.66
C LYS A 75 -4.84 7.54 -8.49
N LYS A 76 -4.21 8.70 -8.65
CA LYS A 76 -4.89 10.00 -8.67
C LYS A 76 -5.17 10.41 -10.12
N VAL A 77 -6.42 10.75 -10.41
CA VAL A 77 -6.87 11.13 -11.77
C VAL A 77 -7.63 12.44 -11.69
N LEU A 78 -7.36 13.38 -12.62
CA LEU A 78 -8.15 14.59 -12.77
C LEU A 78 -9.47 14.26 -13.46
N ARG A 79 -10.59 14.50 -12.77
CA ARG A 79 -11.96 14.28 -13.27
C ARG A 79 -12.78 15.55 -13.11
N ARG A 80 -13.68 15.83 -14.06
CA ARG A 80 -14.64 16.93 -13.90
C ARG A 80 -15.53 16.67 -12.69
N LYS A 81 -15.74 17.69 -11.84
CA LYS A 81 -16.56 17.56 -10.62
C LYS A 81 -18.01 17.20 -10.93
N ASN A 82 -18.61 17.87 -11.90
CA ASN A 82 -19.94 17.60 -12.40
C ASN A 82 -19.98 17.84 -13.93
N ARG A 83 -21.11 17.52 -14.58
CA ARG A 83 -21.26 17.71 -16.04
C ARG A 83 -21.44 19.18 -16.46
N TYR A 84 -21.70 20.08 -15.52
CA TYR A 84 -22.08 21.47 -15.75
C TYR A 84 -20.95 22.48 -15.51
N THR A 85 -19.89 22.09 -14.79
CA THR A 85 -18.75 22.93 -14.43
C THR A 85 -17.49 22.38 -15.08
N PRO A 86 -16.66 23.21 -15.73
CA PRO A 86 -15.41 22.77 -16.34
C PRO A 86 -14.33 22.39 -15.31
N GLU A 87 -14.55 22.72 -14.03
CA GLU A 87 -13.61 22.43 -12.93
C GLU A 87 -13.27 20.95 -12.82
N LYS A 88 -11.96 20.67 -12.78
CA LYS A 88 -11.42 19.34 -12.52
C LYS A 88 -11.00 19.23 -11.07
N ALA A 89 -11.30 18.09 -10.44
CA ALA A 89 -10.81 17.72 -9.13
C ALA A 89 -9.89 16.50 -9.27
N LEU A 90 -8.86 16.43 -8.42
CA LEU A 90 -8.02 15.27 -8.29
C LEU A 90 -8.76 14.21 -7.46
N ILE A 91 -9.11 13.09 -8.07
CA ILE A 91 -9.86 12.00 -7.44
C ILE A 91 -8.97 10.78 -7.31
N SER A 92 -9.01 10.14 -6.15
CA SER A 92 -8.39 8.84 -5.90
C SER A 92 -9.26 7.71 -6.47
N GLN A 93 -8.71 6.90 -7.35
CA GLN A 93 -9.38 5.74 -7.94
C GLN A 93 -8.51 4.48 -7.76
N PRO A 94 -9.11 3.30 -7.50
CA PRO A 94 -8.38 2.03 -7.53
C PRO A 94 -7.64 1.84 -8.86
N LEU A 95 -6.39 1.41 -8.78
CA LEU A 95 -5.58 1.08 -9.96
C LEU A 95 -6.12 -0.19 -10.63
N LEU A 96 -6.42 -1.21 -9.82
CA LEU A 96 -6.98 -2.48 -10.25
C LEU A 96 -8.46 -2.54 -9.87
N VAL A 97 -9.32 -2.80 -10.86
CA VAL A 97 -10.77 -2.79 -10.66
C VAL A 97 -11.19 -4.02 -9.86
N ASP A 98 -11.80 -3.78 -8.69
CA ASP A 98 -12.24 -4.79 -7.72
C ASP A 98 -11.14 -5.67 -7.12
N TRP A 99 -9.86 -5.35 -7.31
CA TRP A 99 -8.77 -6.11 -6.69
C TRP A 99 -8.07 -5.30 -5.62
N LEU A 100 -7.71 -5.97 -4.53
CA LEU A 100 -6.87 -5.45 -3.46
C LEU A 100 -5.94 -6.57 -2.97
N PHE A 101 -4.91 -6.20 -2.23
CA PHE A 101 -4.01 -7.14 -1.57
C PHE A 101 -4.39 -7.23 -0.10
N VAL A 102 -4.53 -8.46 0.40
CA VAL A 102 -4.77 -8.75 1.82
C VAL A 102 -3.59 -9.55 2.33
N GLY A 103 -3.07 -9.18 3.49
CA GLY A 103 -2.01 -9.91 4.16
C GLY A 103 -2.33 -10.16 5.62
N TRP A 104 -1.72 -11.20 6.17
CA TRP A 104 -1.75 -11.57 7.58
C TRP A 104 -0.49 -12.38 7.91
N PRO A 105 -0.19 -12.64 9.19
CA PRO A 105 1.04 -13.33 9.57
C PRO A 105 1.20 -14.70 8.89
N VAL A 106 2.44 -15.03 8.52
CA VAL A 106 2.80 -16.35 8.00
C VAL A 106 2.50 -17.41 9.07
N GLY A 107 1.97 -18.56 8.63
CA GLY A 107 1.58 -19.67 9.51
C GLY A 107 0.14 -19.60 10.03
N GLU A 108 -0.55 -18.47 9.86
CA GLU A 108 -1.98 -18.36 10.19
C GLU A 108 -2.84 -18.66 8.95
N SER A 109 -3.87 -19.50 9.10
CA SER A 109 -4.86 -19.76 8.05
C SER A 109 -6.14 -18.99 8.34
N ARG A 110 -6.24 -17.75 7.84
CA ARG A 110 -7.37 -16.85 8.08
C ARG A 110 -8.39 -16.81 6.94
N TRP A 111 -8.44 -17.87 6.14
CA TRP A 111 -9.34 -17.96 5.00
C TRP A 111 -10.82 -17.93 5.39
N HIS A 112 -11.17 -18.64 6.46
CA HIS A 112 -12.55 -18.67 6.95
C HIS A 112 -13.01 -17.27 7.37
N ASP A 113 -12.23 -16.61 8.24
CA ASP A 113 -12.47 -15.21 8.67
C ASP A 113 -12.65 -14.27 7.48
N LEU A 114 -11.78 -14.39 6.46
CA LEU A 114 -11.82 -13.53 5.27
C LEU A 114 -13.12 -13.71 4.48
N MET A 115 -13.59 -14.94 4.35
CA MET A 115 -14.80 -15.28 3.59
C MET A 115 -16.08 -14.95 4.37
N GLU A 116 -16.06 -15.08 5.69
CA GLU A 116 -17.19 -14.77 6.58
C GLU A 116 -17.59 -13.28 6.54
N LEU A 117 -16.63 -12.38 6.31
CA LEU A 117 -16.89 -10.95 6.17
C LEU A 117 -17.77 -10.58 4.96
N ASP A 118 -17.96 -11.50 4.01
CA ASP A 118 -18.80 -11.31 2.81
C ASP A 118 -18.38 -10.12 1.92
N VAL A 119 -17.14 -9.63 2.08
CA VAL A 119 -16.56 -8.54 1.27
C VAL A 119 -15.85 -9.08 0.02
N ILE A 120 -15.23 -10.26 0.12
CA ILE A 120 -14.37 -10.86 -0.90
C ILE A 120 -15.15 -11.88 -1.73
N SER A 121 -15.12 -11.74 -3.06
CA SER A 121 -15.74 -12.66 -4.01
C SER A 121 -14.88 -13.88 -4.31
N GLY A 122 -13.57 -13.75 -4.17
CA GLY A 122 -12.61 -14.79 -4.48
C GLY A 122 -11.18 -14.29 -4.36
N VAL A 123 -10.24 -15.22 -4.41
CA VAL A 123 -8.81 -14.98 -4.28
C VAL A 123 -8.14 -15.40 -5.58
N MET A 124 -7.11 -14.66 -5.99
CA MET A 124 -6.32 -15.05 -7.14
C MET A 124 -5.63 -16.39 -6.87
N GLY A 125 -5.76 -17.32 -7.78
CA GLY A 125 -5.23 -18.66 -7.61
C GLY A 125 -5.05 -19.40 -8.93
N THR A 126 -4.29 -20.47 -8.90
CA THR A 126 -4.07 -21.40 -10.01
C THR A 126 -4.38 -22.82 -9.56
N GLY A 127 -5.16 -23.56 -10.34
CA GLY A 127 -5.51 -24.95 -9.99
C GLY A 127 -6.28 -25.07 -8.66
N GLY A 128 -7.13 -24.10 -8.33
CA GLY A 128 -7.93 -24.11 -7.10
C GLY A 128 -7.19 -23.67 -5.82
N HIS A 129 -5.91 -23.32 -5.90
CA HIS A 129 -5.11 -22.89 -4.76
C HIS A 129 -4.82 -21.39 -4.84
N PRO A 130 -4.98 -20.63 -3.74
CA PRO A 130 -4.58 -19.23 -3.69
C PRO A 130 -3.08 -19.06 -4.00
N ILE A 131 -2.74 -18.06 -4.82
CA ILE A 131 -1.35 -17.69 -5.08
C ILE A 131 -0.91 -16.67 -4.05
N GLU A 132 0.15 -17.00 -3.31
CA GLU A 132 0.85 -16.06 -2.46
C GLU A 132 1.71 -15.10 -3.30
N PHE A 133 1.64 -13.82 -2.97
CA PHE A 133 2.49 -12.79 -3.54
C PHE A 133 3.71 -12.57 -2.65
N PRO A 134 4.94 -12.57 -3.22
CA PRO A 134 6.13 -12.25 -2.46
C PRO A 134 5.99 -10.87 -1.80
N ALA A 135 6.29 -10.79 -0.51
CA ALA A 135 6.17 -9.55 0.27
C ALA A 135 6.94 -8.39 -0.39
N ALA A 136 8.15 -8.65 -0.90
CA ALA A 136 8.97 -7.68 -1.63
C ALA A 136 8.22 -7.05 -2.83
N ARG A 137 7.45 -7.85 -3.58
CA ARG A 137 6.67 -7.37 -4.73
C ARG A 137 5.51 -6.49 -4.29
N VAL A 138 4.82 -6.87 -3.22
CA VAL A 138 3.73 -6.07 -2.66
C VAL A 138 4.28 -4.75 -2.09
N MET A 139 5.42 -4.79 -1.41
CA MET A 139 6.08 -3.58 -0.91
C MET A 139 6.50 -2.64 -2.04
N SER A 140 7.04 -3.16 -3.15
CA SER A 140 7.35 -2.35 -4.33
C SER A 140 6.08 -1.65 -4.87
N LEU A 141 4.97 -2.37 -4.96
CA LEU A 141 3.67 -1.78 -5.35
C LEU A 141 3.18 -0.74 -4.33
N MET A 142 3.37 -0.98 -3.03
CA MET A 142 3.01 -0.02 -1.97
C MET A 142 3.85 1.27 -2.08
N ARG A 143 5.14 1.18 -2.40
CA ARG A 143 6.00 2.34 -2.64
C ARG A 143 5.52 3.13 -3.85
N GLN A 144 5.15 2.45 -4.93
CA GLN A 144 4.71 3.09 -6.17
C GLN A 144 3.28 3.66 -6.10
N TRP A 145 2.36 2.97 -5.42
CA TRP A 145 0.90 3.24 -5.48
C TRP A 145 0.21 3.35 -4.11
N GLY A 146 0.97 3.46 -3.03
CA GLY A 146 0.47 3.50 -1.65
C GLY A 146 -0.44 4.68 -1.33
N GLY A 147 -0.34 5.77 -2.09
CA GLY A 147 -1.27 6.90 -2.03
C GLY A 147 -1.41 7.57 -0.65
N GLY A 148 -0.51 7.31 0.31
CA GLY A 148 -0.53 7.83 1.68
C GLY A 148 -1.44 7.09 2.68
N HIS A 149 -2.23 6.11 2.23
CA HIS A 149 -3.24 5.41 3.06
C HIS A 149 -2.74 4.11 3.71
N LEU A 150 -1.43 3.87 3.68
CA LEU A 150 -0.82 2.67 4.26
C LEU A 150 -0.92 2.68 5.79
N SER A 151 -1.20 1.50 6.35
CA SER A 151 -1.24 1.26 7.80
C SER A 151 0.09 1.63 8.45
N SER A 152 0.08 1.87 9.76
CA SER A 152 1.30 2.20 10.49
C SER A 152 2.35 1.08 10.42
N GLU A 153 1.92 -0.18 10.34
CA GLU A 153 2.78 -1.34 10.11
C GLU A 153 3.37 -1.33 8.70
N CYS A 154 2.54 -1.17 7.67
CA CYS A 154 3.00 -1.04 6.29
C CYS A 154 3.99 0.12 6.11
N ARG A 155 3.78 1.26 6.80
CA ARG A 155 4.70 2.41 6.77
C ARG A 155 6.08 2.08 7.34
N ARG A 156 6.22 1.10 8.25
CA ARG A 156 7.55 0.67 8.74
C ARG A 156 8.38 0.07 7.60
N TYR A 157 7.74 -0.73 6.75
CA TYR A 157 8.37 -1.33 5.56
C TYR A 157 8.66 -0.34 4.42
N LEU A 158 8.15 0.90 4.53
CA LEU A 158 8.41 1.99 3.58
C LEU A 158 9.50 2.97 4.02
N LYS A 159 10.08 2.82 5.22
CA LYS A 159 11.17 3.69 5.68
C LYS A 159 12.49 3.34 4.98
N THR A 160 12.53 3.45 3.66
CA THR A 160 13.72 3.11 2.86
C THR A 160 14.68 4.27 2.65
N GLY A 161 14.36 5.48 3.13
CA GLY A 161 15.28 6.62 3.04
C GLY A 161 16.48 6.57 3.99
N SER A 162 16.47 5.62 4.95
CA SER A 162 17.52 5.46 5.97
C SER A 162 18.25 4.11 5.86
N GLU A 163 18.08 3.38 4.77
CA GLU A 163 18.72 2.06 4.60
C GLU A 163 20.07 2.14 3.87
N PHE A 164 20.32 3.23 3.14
CA PHE A 164 21.54 3.38 2.35
C PHE A 164 22.45 4.43 2.97
N ALA A 165 23.65 4.03 3.36
CA ALA A 165 24.75 4.94 3.63
C ALA A 165 25.61 5.14 2.37
N VAL A 166 26.22 6.31 2.26
CA VAL A 166 27.24 6.55 1.23
C VAL A 166 28.38 5.54 1.45
N GLY A 167 28.70 4.80 0.40
CA GLY A 167 29.69 3.71 0.42
C GLY A 167 29.09 2.31 0.45
N ASP A 168 27.79 2.14 0.71
CA ASP A 168 27.15 0.82 0.72
C ASP A 168 27.11 0.18 -0.67
N THR A 169 27.21 -1.15 -0.72
CA THR A 169 26.93 -1.93 -1.93
C THR A 169 25.48 -2.37 -1.92
N ALA A 170 24.74 -2.01 -2.97
CA ALA A 170 23.36 -2.39 -3.17
C ALA A 170 23.20 -3.21 -4.47
N ARG A 171 22.14 -4.02 -4.53
CA ARG A 171 21.71 -4.73 -5.73
C ARG A 171 20.47 -4.07 -6.29
N VAL A 172 20.43 -3.88 -7.60
CA VAL A 172 19.21 -3.47 -8.29
C VAL A 172 18.25 -4.66 -8.35
N ILE A 173 17.01 -4.50 -7.88
CA ILE A 173 16.02 -5.58 -7.79
C ILE A 173 14.96 -5.58 -8.91
N ALA A 174 14.97 -4.54 -9.76
CA ALA A 174 14.05 -4.42 -10.88
C ALA A 174 14.53 -3.40 -11.92
N GLY A 175 14.18 -3.65 -13.19
CA GLY A 175 14.48 -2.76 -14.32
C GLY A 175 15.53 -3.36 -15.28
N PRO A 176 16.05 -2.58 -16.24
CA PRO A 176 17.03 -3.06 -17.22
C PRO A 176 18.39 -3.43 -16.58
N LEU A 177 18.63 -2.98 -15.35
CA LEU A 177 19.83 -3.27 -14.58
C LEU A 177 19.56 -4.28 -13.45
N ASP A 178 18.46 -5.05 -13.51
CA ASP A 178 18.13 -6.05 -12.49
C ASP A 178 19.28 -7.03 -12.24
N GLY A 179 19.58 -7.28 -10.96
CA GLY A 179 20.70 -8.12 -10.51
C GLY A 179 22.07 -7.43 -10.49
N VAL A 180 22.22 -6.23 -11.04
CA VAL A 180 23.50 -5.51 -11.05
C VAL A 180 23.84 -4.96 -9.67
N HIS A 181 25.10 -5.10 -9.28
CA HIS A 181 25.64 -4.54 -8.04
C HIS A 181 26.10 -3.10 -8.29
N VAL A 182 25.70 -2.20 -7.40
CA VAL A 182 26.00 -0.77 -7.48
C VAL A 182 26.52 -0.27 -6.14
N ARG A 183 27.43 0.69 -6.16
CA ARG A 183 27.94 1.36 -4.97
C ARG A 183 27.21 2.67 -4.76
N VAL A 184 26.67 2.90 -3.58
CA VAL A 184 25.97 4.14 -3.22
C VAL A 184 26.98 5.27 -3.09
N VAL A 185 26.84 6.32 -3.92
CA VAL A 185 27.71 7.50 -3.92
C VAL A 185 27.08 8.65 -3.15
N ASP A 186 25.76 8.82 -3.30
CA ASP A 186 25.03 9.90 -2.67
C ASP A 186 23.55 9.51 -2.52
N VAL A 187 22.89 10.00 -1.48
CA VAL A 187 21.48 9.70 -1.18
C VAL A 187 20.73 11.01 -1.05
N SER A 188 19.83 11.27 -2.00
CA SER A 188 19.02 12.48 -2.04
C SER A 188 17.53 12.13 -2.01
N GLY A 189 16.99 12.03 -0.80
CA GLY A 189 15.57 11.72 -0.59
C GLY A 189 15.18 10.34 -1.15
N PRO A 190 14.28 10.24 -2.15
CA PRO A 190 13.87 8.97 -2.73
C PRO A 190 14.81 8.44 -3.83
N THR A 191 15.80 9.24 -4.27
CA THR A 191 16.77 8.84 -5.29
C THR A 191 18.15 8.64 -4.68
N VAL A 192 18.88 7.70 -5.25
CA VAL A 192 20.22 7.28 -4.85
C VAL A 192 21.10 7.39 -6.08
N LYS A 193 22.16 8.18 -6.01
CA LYS A 193 23.21 8.16 -7.02
C LYS A 193 24.08 6.95 -6.75
N ALA A 194 24.14 6.04 -7.70
CA ALA A 194 24.90 4.82 -7.57
C ALA A 194 25.92 4.71 -8.70
N ALA A 195 27.15 4.33 -8.35
CA ALA A 195 28.21 4.00 -9.29
C ALA A 195 28.07 2.52 -9.67
N LEU A 196 27.97 2.27 -10.97
CA LEU A 196 27.91 0.93 -11.56
C LEU A 196 29.16 0.69 -12.41
N GLY A 197 29.73 -0.50 -12.31
CA GLY A 197 30.84 -0.92 -13.18
C GLY A 197 30.30 -1.39 -14.53
N MET A 198 30.57 -0.63 -15.60
CA MET A 198 30.21 -1.00 -16.97
C MET A 198 31.41 -0.86 -17.90
N LEU A 199 31.74 -1.94 -18.61
CA LEU A 199 32.80 -1.97 -19.63
C LEU A 199 34.16 -1.45 -19.13
N GLY A 200 34.51 -1.74 -17.87
CA GLY A 200 35.76 -1.28 -17.26
C GLY A 200 35.76 0.18 -16.81
N SER A 201 34.61 0.87 -16.85
CA SER A 201 34.44 2.23 -16.34
C SER A 201 33.37 2.30 -15.24
N GLU A 202 33.50 3.23 -14.30
CA GLU A 202 32.42 3.55 -13.35
C GLU A 202 31.48 4.58 -13.97
N VAL A 203 30.22 4.19 -14.15
CA VAL A 203 29.16 5.10 -14.60
C VAL A 203 28.29 5.45 -13.40
N VAL A 204 28.16 6.75 -13.10
CA VAL A 204 27.27 7.22 -12.03
C VAL A 204 25.88 7.43 -12.63
N THR A 205 24.88 6.75 -12.09
CA THR A 205 23.48 6.90 -12.51
C THR A 205 22.58 7.16 -11.30
N GLU A 206 21.46 7.83 -11.54
CA GLU A 206 20.46 8.10 -10.52
C GLU A 206 19.40 7.01 -10.56
N ILE A 207 19.34 6.21 -9.50
CA ILE A 207 18.40 5.10 -9.34
C ILE A 207 17.43 5.47 -8.23
N ARG A 208 16.17 5.11 -8.35
CA ARG A 208 15.24 5.26 -7.23
C ARG A 208 15.61 4.27 -6.12
N GLY A 209 15.65 4.73 -4.87
CA GLY A 209 16.02 3.89 -3.73
C GLY A 209 15.08 2.70 -3.51
N ASP A 210 13.85 2.74 -4.05
CA ASP A 210 12.93 1.61 -3.99
C ASP A 210 13.27 0.45 -4.92
N LEU A 211 14.21 0.64 -5.86
CA LEU A 211 14.74 -0.36 -6.78
C LEU A 211 16.07 -0.95 -6.31
N LEU A 212 16.53 -0.60 -5.11
CA LEU A 212 17.80 -1.03 -4.54
C LEU A 212 17.56 -1.88 -3.28
N GLU A 213 18.41 -2.88 -3.09
CA GLU A 213 18.47 -3.72 -1.90
C GLU A 213 19.91 -3.75 -1.37
N VAL A 214 20.13 -3.38 -0.11
CA VAL A 214 21.49 -3.37 0.48
C VAL A 214 22.00 -4.80 0.63
N ILE A 215 23.19 -5.06 0.08
CA ILE A 215 23.90 -6.30 0.34
C ILE A 215 24.71 -6.05 1.62
N LYS A 216 24.14 -6.40 2.77
CA LYS A 216 24.90 -6.41 4.02
C LYS A 216 26.00 -7.45 3.88
N GLY A 217 27.24 -6.99 3.71
CA GLY A 217 28.41 -7.85 3.71
C GLY A 217 28.40 -8.72 4.96
N ALA A 218 28.41 -10.04 4.76
CA ALA A 218 28.75 -10.96 5.83
C ALA A 218 30.07 -10.49 6.45
N ASN A 219 30.08 -10.35 7.78
CA ASN A 219 31.24 -10.05 8.62
C ASN A 219 32.58 -10.47 7.98
N VAL A 220 33.30 -9.50 7.42
CA VAL A 220 34.75 -9.59 7.35
C VAL A 220 35.23 -9.24 8.76
N LYS A 221 35.34 -10.27 9.61
CA LYS A 221 36.11 -10.15 10.84
C LYS A 221 37.58 -9.91 10.45
N PRO A 222 38.29 -8.97 11.09
CA PRO A 222 39.73 -8.85 10.93
C PRO A 222 40.46 -10.11 11.41
#